data_AF-A0A1Y4G468-F1
#
_entry.id   AF-A0A1Y4G468-F1
#
_cell.length_a   1.000
_cell.length_b   1.000
_cell.length_c   1.000
_cell.angle_alpha   90.00
_cell.angle_beta   90.00
_cell.angle_gamma   90.00
#
_symmetry.space_group_name_H-M   'P 1'
#
loop_
_entity.id
_entity.type
_entity.pdbx_description
1 polymer ?
#
loop_
_entity_poly.entity_id
_entity_poly.type
_entity_poly.pdbx_seq_one_letter_code
_entity_poly.pdbx_strand_id
1 'polypeptide(L)'
;MTLELNLLQERELGRLIDYERATCTVKGELVYRCAFPYRPDDDLQCELIERGALARRPDERRGSVVSITSDGYSYFPAKEREEAESRRRSLREVRLVGLAALFSAACVVIGFLLGRFLA
;
A
#
# COMPACT_ATOMS: atom_id res chain seq x y z
N MET A 1 -11.29 2.01 -9.55
CA MET A 1 -10.51 3.27 -9.51
C MET A 1 -9.42 3.07 -8.48
N THR A 2 -8.17 3.41 -8.79
CA THR A 2 -7.09 3.40 -7.81
C THR A 2 -7.22 4.68 -6.98
N LEU A 3 -7.59 4.54 -5.71
CA LEU A 3 -7.61 5.65 -4.76
C LEU A 3 -6.18 6.17 -4.61
N GLU A 4 -5.97 7.47 -4.80
CA GLU A 4 -4.71 8.14 -4.47
C GLU A 4 -4.95 8.96 -3.20
N LEU A 5 -4.28 8.56 -2.12
CA LEU A 5 -4.38 9.19 -0.81
C LEU A 5 -3.01 9.76 -0.41
N ASN A 6 -3.03 10.90 0.27
CA ASN A 6 -1.83 11.48 0.87
C ASN A 6 -1.50 10.78 2.20
N LEU A 7 -0.28 10.90 2.71
CA LEU A 7 0.19 10.22 3.92
C LEU A 7 -0.71 10.43 5.15
N LEU A 8 -1.27 11.64 5.32
CA LEU A 8 -2.19 11.93 6.42
C LEU A 8 -3.53 11.21 6.26
N GLN A 9 -4.06 11.17 5.03
CA GLN A 9 -5.29 10.47 4.68
C GLN A 9 -5.12 8.95 4.84
N GLU A 10 -3.97 8.41 4.40
CA GLU A 10 -3.63 7.01 4.61
C GLU A 10 -3.59 6.68 6.11
N ARG A 11 -2.90 7.49 6.91
CA ARG A 11 -2.81 7.26 8.35
C ARG A 11 -4.19 7.28 9.03
N GLU A 12 -5.04 8.22 8.64
CA GLU A 12 -6.40 8.32 9.17
C GLU A 12 -7.26 7.13 8.74
N LEU A 13 -7.23 6.74 7.46
CA LEU A 13 -7.93 5.56 6.97
C LEU A 13 -7.45 4.28 7.70
N GLY A 14 -6.14 4.15 7.92
CA GLY A 14 -5.55 3.07 8.70
C GLY A 14 -6.08 3.05 10.13
N ARG A 15 -6.09 4.21 10.80
CA ARG A 15 -6.64 4.36 12.16
C ARG A 15 -8.09 3.91 12.24
N LEU A 16 -8.92 4.28 11.27
CA LEU A 16 -10.34 3.90 11.23
C LEU A 16 -10.52 2.39 11.02
N ILE A 17 -9.74 1.79 10.12
CA ILE A 17 -9.74 0.35 9.88
C ILE A 17 -9.28 -0.42 11.14
N ASP A 18 -8.21 0.05 11.79
CA ASP A 18 -7.69 -0.58 13.00
C ASP A 18 -8.67 -0.47 14.16
N TYR A 19 -9.33 0.68 14.31
CA TYR A 19 -10.40 0.87 15.29
C TYR A 19 -11.57 -0.08 15.04
N GLU A 20 -11.99 -0.22 13.78
CA GLU A 20 -13.04 -1.17 13.42
C GLU A 20 -12.60 -2.60 13.74
N ARG A 21 -11.39 -3.00 13.36
CA ARG A 21 -10.88 -4.35 13.67
C ARG A 21 -10.82 -4.61 15.16
N ALA A 22 -10.40 -3.64 15.97
CA ALA A 22 -10.32 -3.80 17.42
C ALA A 22 -11.69 -3.90 18.11
N THR A 23 -12.70 -3.22 17.57
CA THR A 23 -14.00 -3.03 18.24
C THR A 23 -15.11 -3.91 17.66
N CYS A 24 -15.05 -4.17 16.36
CA CYS A 24 -16.09 -4.81 15.56
C CYS A 24 -15.73 -6.27 15.17
N THR A 25 -14.63 -6.85 15.68
CA THR A 25 -14.25 -8.26 15.44
C THR A 25 -14.47 -9.17 16.65
N VAL A 26 -14.92 -10.39 16.39
CA VAL A 26 -15.01 -11.47 17.39
C VAL A 26 -14.34 -12.71 16.81
N LYS A 27 -13.37 -13.29 17.52
CA LYS A 27 -12.58 -14.45 17.07
C LYS A 27 -11.88 -14.26 15.70
N GLY A 28 -11.54 -13.02 15.34
CA GLY A 28 -10.87 -12.70 14.08
C GLY A 28 -11.80 -12.54 12.87
N GLU A 29 -13.11 -12.71 13.05
CA GLU A 29 -14.11 -12.41 12.02
C GLU A 29 -14.77 -11.05 12.28
N LEU A 30 -14.93 -10.24 11.24
CA LEU A 30 -15.63 -8.96 11.31
C LEU A 30 -17.13 -9.23 11.39
N VAL A 31 -17.74 -8.91 12.53
CA VAL A 31 -19.15 -9.23 12.79
C VAL A 31 -20.09 -8.18 12.19
N TYR A 32 -19.69 -6.91 12.24
CA TYR A 32 -20.43 -5.79 11.67
C TYR A 32 -19.49 -4.69 11.20
N ARG A 33 -19.95 -3.88 10.24
CA ARG A 33 -19.21 -2.68 9.81
C ARG A 33 -19.50 -1.55 10.78
N CYS A 34 -18.45 -0.90 11.24
CA CYS A 34 -18.51 0.24 12.13
C CYS A 34 -19.06 1.47 11.35
N ALA A 35 -19.98 2.20 11.97
CA ALA A 35 -20.50 3.48 11.46
C ALA A 35 -19.95 4.61 12.33
N PHE A 36 -19.09 5.43 11.75
CA PHE A 36 -18.42 6.53 12.43
C PHE A 36 -19.32 7.79 12.45
N PRO A 37 -19.22 8.64 13.48
CA PRO A 37 -19.94 9.91 13.47
C PRO A 37 -19.39 10.82 12.36
N TYR A 38 -20.30 11.46 11.62
CA TYR A 38 -19.93 12.49 10.65
C TYR A 38 -19.49 13.77 11.39
N ARG A 39 -18.31 14.27 11.07
CA ARG A 39 -17.70 15.48 11.63
C ARG A 39 -17.35 16.41 10.47
N PRO A 40 -18.18 17.42 10.19
CA PRO A 40 -17.91 18.36 9.09
C PRO A 40 -16.68 19.23 9.33
N ASP A 41 -16.28 19.42 10.60
CA ASP A 41 -15.10 20.19 10.98
C ASP A 41 -13.79 19.41 10.84
N ASP A 42 -13.85 18.12 10.50
CA ASP A 42 -12.69 17.26 10.31
C ASP A 42 -12.33 17.19 8.82
N ASP A 43 -11.39 18.03 8.40
CA ASP A 43 -10.95 18.15 7.01
C ASP A 43 -10.52 16.79 6.43
N LEU A 44 -9.84 15.94 7.22
CA LEU A 44 -9.39 14.62 6.76
C LEU A 44 -10.57 13.70 6.47
N GLN A 45 -11.63 13.76 7.29
CA GLN A 45 -12.82 12.95 7.05
C GLN A 45 -13.54 13.42 5.78
N CYS A 46 -13.65 14.73 5.57
CA CYS A 46 -14.23 15.31 4.36
C CYS A 46 -13.44 14.92 3.11
N GLU A 47 -12.11 15.07 3.13
CA GLU A 47 -11.23 14.68 2.02
C GLU A 47 -11.34 13.18 1.71
N LEU A 48 -11.39 12.32 2.73
CA LEU A 48 -11.55 10.87 2.54
C LEU A 48 -12.92 10.50 1.93
N ILE A 49 -13.97 11.29 2.22
CA ILE A 49 -15.28 11.14 1.58
C ILE A 49 -15.21 11.58 0.12
N GLU A 50 -14.60 12.73 -0.17
CA GLU A 50 -14.43 13.24 -1.54
C GLU A 50 -13.62 12.28 -2.42
N ARG A 51 -12.59 11.65 -1.84
CA ARG A 51 -11.77 10.63 -2.52
C ARG A 51 -12.52 9.32 -2.71
N GLY A 52 -13.64 9.08 -2.01
CA GLY A 52 -14.43 7.86 -2.10
C GLY A 52 -13.92 6.71 -1.23
N ALA A 53 -12.95 6.96 -0.35
CA ALA A 53 -12.51 5.98 0.66
C ALA A 53 -13.55 5.82 1.79
N LEU A 54 -14.28 6.89 2.07
CA LEU A 54 -15.38 6.93 3.03
C LEU A 54 -16.70 7.30 2.31
N ALA A 55 -17.82 6.83 2.85
CA ALA A 55 -19.15 7.18 2.36
C ALA A 55 -20.01 7.70 3.51
N ARG A 56 -20.59 8.88 3.30
CA ARG A 56 -21.61 9.45 4.20
C ARG A 56 -22.95 8.75 3.96
N ARG A 57 -23.62 8.36 5.04
CA ARG A 57 -24.97 7.78 5.03
C ARG A 57 -25.85 8.46 6.07
N PRO A 58 -27.14 8.68 5.77
CA PRO A 58 -28.10 9.08 6.79
C PRO A 58 -28.35 7.91 7.76
N ASP A 59 -28.46 8.23 9.04
CA ASP A 59 -28.78 7.28 10.12
C ASP A 59 -29.91 7.86 10.96
N GLU A 60 -30.99 7.10 11.15
CA GLU A 60 -32.19 7.58 11.85
C GLU A 60 -31.95 7.91 13.33
N ARG A 61 -30.94 7.29 13.97
CA ARG A 61 -30.64 7.46 15.39
C ARG A 61 -29.57 8.51 15.63
N ARG A 62 -28.63 8.67 14.71
CA ARG A 62 -27.42 9.50 14.87
C ARG A 62 -27.32 10.65 13.85
N GLY A 63 -28.29 10.78 12.96
CA GLY A 63 -28.35 11.82 11.93
C GLY A 63 -27.54 11.46 10.69
N SER A 64 -26.23 11.74 10.69
CA SER A 64 -25.32 11.40 9.59
C SER A 64 -24.13 10.61 10.12
N VAL A 65 -23.85 9.49 9.47
CA VAL A 65 -22.72 8.63 9.78
C VAL A 65 -21.83 8.44 8.56
N VAL A 66 -20.62 7.97 8.80
CA VAL A 66 -19.62 7.69 7.77
C VAL A 66 -19.19 6.25 7.90
N SER A 67 -19.11 5.54 6.77
CA SER A 67 -18.66 4.16 6.71
C SER A 67 -17.53 4.01 5.70
N ILE A 68 -16.57 3.13 5.97
CA ILE A 68 -15.50 2.82 5.03
C ILE A 68 -16.08 2.08 3.81
N THR A 69 -15.69 2.52 2.61
CA THR A 69 -16.16 1.92 1.35
C THR A 69 -15.39 0.64 1.03
N SER A 70 -15.87 -0.14 0.05
CA SER A 70 -15.10 -1.27 -0.48
C SER A 70 -13.71 -0.85 -0.94
N ASP A 71 -13.64 0.32 -1.57
CA ASP A 71 -12.42 0.85 -2.16
C ASP A 71 -11.45 1.25 -1.03
N GLY A 72 -11.96 1.89 0.04
CA GLY A 72 -11.20 2.19 1.25
C GLY A 72 -10.61 0.95 1.92
N TYR A 73 -11.36 -0.16 2.03
CA TYR A 73 -10.81 -1.42 2.57
C TYR A 73 -9.75 -2.05 1.67
N SER A 74 -9.91 -1.92 0.36
CA SER A 74 -9.00 -2.51 -0.63
C SER A 74 -7.70 -1.72 -0.81
N TYR A 75 -7.64 -0.50 -0.28
CA TYR A 75 -6.52 0.43 -0.49
C TYR A 75 -5.17 -0.15 -0.03
N PHE A 76 -5.04 -0.53 1.25
CA PHE A 76 -3.77 -1.06 1.78
C PHE A 76 -3.35 -2.37 1.12
N PRO A 77 -4.23 -3.38 0.94
CA PRO A 77 -3.86 -4.58 0.19
C PRO A 77 -3.45 -4.31 -1.26
N ALA A 78 -4.07 -3.34 -1.92
CA ALA A 78 -3.69 -2.95 -3.29
C ALA A 78 -2.31 -2.30 -3.31
N LYS A 79 -2.05 -1.37 -2.38
CA LYS A 79 -0.74 -0.71 -2.22
C LYS A 79 0.38 -1.71 -1.94
N GLU A 80 0.17 -2.65 -1.02
CA GLU A 80 1.16 -3.70 -0.72
C GLU A 80 1.48 -4.58 -1.93
N ARG A 81 0.48 -4.89 -2.77
CA ARG A 81 0.69 -5.65 -4.01
C ARG A 81 1.55 -4.88 -5.00
N GLU A 82 1.28 -3.59 -5.16
CA GLU A 82 2.04 -2.71 -6.04
C GLU A 82 3.50 -2.56 -5.57
N GLU A 83 3.70 -2.36 -4.27
CA GLU A 83 5.05 -2.31 -3.66
C GLU A 83 5.80 -3.63 -3.82
N ALA A 84 5.11 -4.77 -3.62
CA ALA A 84 5.70 -6.10 -3.80
C ALA A 84 6.09 -6.36 -5.27
N GLU A 85 5.26 -5.93 -6.22
CA GLU A 85 5.58 -6.01 -7.65
C GLU A 85 6.77 -5.12 -8.02
N SER A 86 6.79 -3.89 -7.53
CA SER A 86 7.92 -2.97 -7.71
C SER A 86 9.22 -3.54 -7.15
N ARG A 87 9.17 -4.12 -5.94
CA ARG A 87 10.31 -4.81 -5.32
C ARG A 87 10.77 -6.01 -6.12
N ARG A 88 9.86 -6.78 -6.73
CA ARG A 88 10.23 -7.90 -7.61
C ARG A 88 10.92 -7.41 -8.88
N ARG A 89 10.52 -6.27 -9.44
CA ARG A 89 11.16 -5.65 -10.61
C ARG A 89 12.57 -5.18 -10.28
N SER A 90 12.75 -4.47 -9.16
CA SER A 90 14.08 -3.99 -8.75
C SER A 90 15.06 -5.13 -8.45
N LEU A 91 14.60 -6.22 -7.83
CA LEU A 91 15.44 -7.40 -7.61
C LEU A 91 15.91 -8.08 -8.90
N ARG A 92 15.09 -8.06 -9.95
CA ARG A 92 15.48 -8.59 -11.28
C ARG A 92 16.57 -7.73 -11.91
N GLU A 93 16.43 -6.40 -11.81
CA GLU A 93 17.44 -5.46 -12.32
C GLU A 93 18.79 -5.64 -11.61
N VAL A 94 18.79 -5.73 -10.28
CA VAL A 94 20.02 -5.95 -9.50
C VAL A 94 20.71 -7.26 -9.88
N ARG A 95 19.95 -8.35 -10.09
CA ARG A 95 20.51 -9.64 -10.52
C ARG A 95 21.14 -9.56 -11.91
N LEU A 96 20.49 -8.87 -12.85
CA LEU A 96 21.02 -8.68 -14.21
C LEU A 96 22.31 -7.86 -14.19
N VAL A 97 22.32 -6.74 -13.47
CA VAL A 97 23.51 -5.89 -13.32
C VAL A 97 24.65 -6.66 -12.64
N GLY A 98 24.35 -7.41 -11.57
CA GLY A 98 25.33 -8.23 -10.87
C GLY A 98 25.95 -9.33 -11.75
N LEU A 99 25.13 -10.04 -12.54
CA LEU A 99 25.62 -11.04 -13.49
C LEU A 99 26.49 -10.43 -14.59
N ALA A 100 26.09 -9.29 -15.13
CA ALA A 100 26.88 -8.58 -16.14
C ALA A 100 28.25 -8.12 -15.60
N ALA A 101 28.28 -7.63 -14.36
CA ALA A 101 29.51 -7.24 -13.68
C ALA A 101 30.44 -8.43 -13.39
N LEU A 102 29.89 -9.59 -12.99
CA LEU A 102 30.68 -10.81 -12.80
C LEU A 102 31.26 -11.31 -14.13
N PHE A 103 30.46 -11.28 -15.20
CA PHE A 103 30.90 -11.70 -16.53
C PHE A 103 32.03 -10.81 -17.06
N SER A 104 31.89 -9.49 -16.94
CA SER A 104 32.94 -8.55 -17.36
C SER A 104 34.22 -8.73 -16.56
N ALA A 105 34.13 -8.91 -15.23
CA ALA A 105 35.28 -9.21 -14.40
C ALA A 105 35.98 -10.52 -14.82
N ALA A 106 35.22 -11.57 -15.12
CA ALA A 106 35.76 -12.83 -15.61
C ALA A 106 36.49 -12.65 -16.96
N CYS A 107 35.92 -11.90 -17.90
CA CYS A 107 36.57 -11.60 -19.18
C CYS A 107 37.88 -10.82 -19.00
N VAL A 108 37.92 -9.85 -18.07
CA VAL A 108 39.15 -9.09 -17.76
C VAL A 108 40.23 -10.02 -17.20
N VAL A 109 39.88 -10.91 -16.27
CA VAL A 109 40.83 -11.87 -15.69
C VAL A 109 41.35 -12.83 -16.76
N ILE A 110 40.47 -13.38 -17.60
CA ILE A 110 40.86 -14.31 -18.67
C ILE A 110 41.77 -13.60 -19.69
N GLY A 111 41.41 -12.39 -20.12
CA GLY A 111 42.21 -11.59 -21.04
C GLY A 111 43.59 -11.27 -20.47
N PHE A 112 43.66 -10.92 -19.18
CA PHE A 112 44.93 -10.69 -18.49
C PHE A 112 45.80 -11.95 -18.43
N LEU A 113 45.23 -13.10 -18.08
CA LEU A 113 45.95 -14.37 -18.03
C LEU A 113 46.45 -14.78 -19.41
N LEU A 114 45.62 -14.71 -20.45
CA LEU A 114 46.03 -15.02 -21.83
C LEU A 114 47.16 -14.09 -22.29
N GLY A 115 47.06 -12.79 -22.05
CA GLY A 115 48.12 -11.84 -22.36
C GLY A 115 49.42 -12.11 -21.60
N ARG A 116 49.34 -12.62 -20.37
CA ARG A 116 50.50 -12.98 -19.54
C ARG A 116 51.19 -14.28 -19.97
N PHE A 117 50.46 -15.23 -20.56
CA PHE A 117 50.99 -16.52 -20.98
C PHE A 117 51.40 -16.58 -22.46
N LEU A 118 50.83 -15.71 -23.31
CA LEU A 118 51.13 -15.62 -24.74
C LEU A 118 52.13 -14.51 -25.09
N ALA A 119 52.45 -13.62 -24.15
CA ALA A 119 53.55 -12.65 -24.25
C ALA A 119 54.77 -13.12 -23.46
#